data_AF-A0A7S2EBS9-F1
#
_entry.id   AF-A0A7S2EBS9-F1
#
_cell.length_a   1.000
_cell.length_b   1.000
_cell.length_c   1.000
_cell.angle_alpha   90.00
_cell.angle_beta   90.00
_cell.angle_gamma   90.00
#
_symmetry.space_group_name_H-M   'P 1'
#
loop_
_entity.id
_entity.type
_entity.pdbx_description
1 polymer ?
#
loop_
_entity_poly.entity_id
_entity_poly.type
_entity_poly.pdbx_seq_one_letter_code
_entity_poly.pdbx_strand_id
1 'polypeptide(L)'
;QYLIATVYPSVAALYLHTLRPESEQDGEYVRSERDRWRSLFAPTLSKALGTKPYLLGDAVSSVDFVAAKPLNNVKALGMLEETPNLNGLLGRLESMDSFREAYGLIPSPAVRSNRRSCVPYRGGGLEMQER
;
A
#
# COMPACT_ATOMS: atom_id res chain seq x y z
N GLN A 1 -13.04 1.13 3.33
CA GLN A 1 -13.40 -0.23 2.85
C GLN A 1 -13.09 -0.41 1.36
N TYR A 2 -13.52 0.48 0.46
CA TYR A 2 -13.29 0.37 -1.00
C TYR A 2 -11.84 0.08 -1.42
N LEU A 3 -10.85 0.80 -0.86
CA LEU A 3 -9.42 0.57 -1.16
C LEU A 3 -8.96 -0.86 -0.86
N ILE A 4 -9.33 -1.39 0.30
CA ILE A 4 -8.87 -2.70 0.80
C ILE A 4 -9.63 -3.85 0.12
N ALA A 5 -10.95 -3.70 -0.03
CA ALA A 5 -11.81 -4.77 -0.51
C ALA A 5 -11.89 -4.85 -2.04
N THR A 6 -11.61 -3.75 -2.75
CA THR A 6 -11.83 -3.68 -4.19
C THR A 6 -10.55 -3.32 -4.92
N VAL A 7 -9.96 -2.15 -4.66
CA VAL A 7 -8.82 -1.67 -5.46
C VAL A 7 -7.60 -2.57 -5.27
N TYR A 8 -7.23 -2.87 -4.02
CA TYR A 8 -6.00 -3.61 -3.75
C TYR A 8 -6.00 -5.03 -4.33
N PRO A 9 -7.02 -5.88 -4.12
CA PRO A 9 -7.05 -7.23 -4.71
C PRO A 9 -6.95 -7.21 -6.23
N SER A 10 -7.67 -6.31 -6.90
CA SER A 10 -7.66 -6.17 -8.35
C SER A 10 -6.27 -5.79 -8.90
N VAL A 11 -5.67 -4.75 -8.34
CA VAL A 11 -4.35 -4.27 -8.78
C VAL A 11 -3.24 -5.27 -8.44
N ALA A 12 -3.32 -5.92 -7.26
CA ALA A 12 -2.38 -6.96 -6.89
C ALA A 12 -2.45 -8.16 -7.83
N ALA A 13 -3.66 -8.62 -8.16
CA ALA A 13 -3.85 -9.70 -9.12
C ALA A 13 -3.32 -9.32 -10.52
N LEU A 14 -3.64 -8.12 -11.02
CA LEU A 14 -3.07 -7.60 -12.27
C LEU A 14 -1.53 -7.64 -12.24
N TYR A 15 -0.90 -7.09 -11.20
CA TYR A 15 0.55 -7.11 -11.07
C TYR A 15 1.12 -8.53 -11.10
N LEU A 16 0.55 -9.45 -10.32
CA LEU A 16 0.97 -10.85 -10.30
C LEU A 16 0.80 -11.55 -11.66
N HIS A 17 -0.25 -11.23 -12.42
CA HIS A 17 -0.43 -11.75 -13.78
C HIS A 17 0.69 -11.28 -14.71
N THR A 18 1.13 -10.02 -14.59
CA THR A 18 2.24 -9.49 -15.42
C THR A 18 3.62 -10.02 -15.04
N LEU A 19 3.78 -10.69 -13.89
CA LEU A 19 5.05 -11.34 -13.53
C LEU A 19 5.25 -12.70 -14.21
N ARG A 20 4.21 -13.26 -14.84
CA ARG A 20 4.31 -14.51 -15.60
C ARG A 20 5.01 -14.27 -16.95
N PRO A 21 5.63 -15.30 -17.55
CA PRO A 21 6.11 -15.20 -18.94
C PRO A 21 4.98 -14.72 -19.86
N GLU A 22 5.29 -13.86 -20.84
CA GLU A 22 4.27 -13.24 -21.71
C GLU A 22 3.37 -14.27 -22.41
N SER A 23 3.91 -15.43 -22.78
CA SER A 23 3.16 -16.55 -23.38
C SER A 23 2.12 -17.19 -22.46
N GLU A 24 2.24 -17.00 -21.16
CA GLU A 24 1.34 -17.52 -20.11
C GLU A 24 0.43 -16.43 -19.52
N GLN A 25 0.59 -15.18 -19.96
CA GLN A 25 -0.27 -14.09 -19.50
C GLN A 25 -1.63 -14.19 -20.18
N ASP A 26 -2.68 -14.11 -19.37
CA ASP A 26 -4.02 -13.89 -19.88
C ASP A 26 -4.13 -12.43 -20.37
N GLY A 27 -3.95 -12.25 -21.68
CA GLY A 27 -3.97 -10.92 -22.30
C GLY A 27 -5.34 -10.23 -22.24
N GLU A 28 -6.44 -10.98 -22.15
CA GLU A 28 -7.77 -10.40 -21.95
C GLU A 28 -7.92 -9.87 -20.53
N TYR A 29 -7.51 -10.66 -19.54
CA TYR A 29 -7.48 -10.24 -18.14
C TYR A 29 -6.59 -9.01 -17.94
N VAL A 30 -5.35 -9.03 -18.45
CA VAL A 30 -4.41 -7.91 -18.29
C VAL A 30 -4.98 -6.63 -18.92
N ARG A 31 -5.56 -6.70 -20.12
CA ARG A 31 -6.19 -5.53 -20.76
C ARG A 31 -7.39 -5.02 -19.96
N SER A 32 -8.33 -5.90 -19.63
CA SER A 32 -9.56 -5.52 -18.93
C SER A 32 -9.28 -4.90 -17.55
N GLU A 33 -8.28 -5.41 -16.82
CA GLU A 33 -7.88 -4.84 -15.53
C GLU A 33 -7.15 -3.50 -15.67
N ARG A 34 -6.33 -3.33 -16.71
CA ARG A 34 -5.73 -2.03 -17.03
C ARG A 34 -6.79 -1.00 -17.36
N ASP A 35 -7.79 -1.38 -18.14
CA ASP A 35 -8.92 -0.51 -18.49
C ASP A 35 -9.80 -0.21 -17.27
N ARG A 36 -10.00 -1.17 -16.37
CA ARG A 36 -10.70 -0.97 -15.11
C ARG A 36 -9.96 0.00 -14.19
N TRP A 37 -8.63 -0.07 -14.13
CA TRP A 37 -7.84 0.92 -13.41
C TRP A 37 -8.10 2.33 -13.95
N ARG A 38 -7.97 2.51 -15.27
CA ARG A 38 -8.11 3.81 -15.93
C ARG A 38 -9.52 4.40 -15.86
N SER A 39 -10.53 3.56 -16.06
CA SER A 39 -11.92 4.02 -16.17
C SER A 39 -12.63 4.16 -14.83
N LEU A 40 -12.22 3.39 -13.81
CA LEU A 40 -12.93 3.32 -12.54
C LEU A 40 -12.04 3.67 -11.35
N PHE A 41 -10.94 2.94 -11.14
CA PHE A 41 -10.18 3.05 -9.89
C PHE A 41 -9.42 4.37 -9.77
N ALA A 42 -8.62 4.73 -10.77
CA ALA A 42 -7.86 5.98 -10.77
C ALA A 42 -8.76 7.22 -10.66
N PRO A 43 -9.87 7.36 -11.43
CA PRO A 43 -10.79 8.47 -11.27
C PRO A 43 -11.45 8.52 -9.90
N THR A 44 -11.86 7.37 -9.34
CA THR A 44 -12.52 7.31 -8.03
C THR A 44 -11.57 7.75 -6.91
N LEU A 45 -10.33 7.24 -6.92
CA LEU A 45 -9.33 7.63 -5.94
C LEU A 45 -8.89 9.09 -6.11
N SER A 46 -8.74 9.54 -7.36
CA SER A 46 -8.44 10.93 -7.67
C SER A 46 -9.50 11.88 -7.16
N LYS A 47 -10.77 11.52 -7.33
CA LYS A 47 -11.91 12.29 -6.80
C LYS A 47 -11.91 12.31 -5.27
N ALA A 48 -11.58 11.18 -4.63
CA ALA A 48 -11.50 11.10 -3.18
C ALA A 48 -10.37 11.97 -2.61
N LEU A 49 -9.20 11.98 -3.27
CA LEU A 49 -8.08 12.86 -2.92
C LEU A 49 -8.43 14.34 -3.18
N GLY A 50 -9.08 14.62 -4.31
CA GLY A 50 -9.41 15.98 -4.73
C GLY A 50 -8.17 16.85 -4.85
N THR A 51 -8.21 18.03 -4.22
CA THR A 51 -7.09 18.97 -4.14
C THR A 51 -6.27 18.82 -2.85
N LYS A 52 -6.59 17.84 -2.01
CA LYS A 52 -5.95 17.66 -0.71
C LYS A 52 -4.60 16.95 -0.86
N PRO A 53 -3.66 17.17 0.07
CA PRO A 53 -2.40 16.43 0.07
C PRO A 53 -2.57 14.96 0.50
N TYR A 54 -3.60 14.61 1.28
CA TYR A 54 -3.87 13.25 1.72
C TYR A 54 -5.35 12.91 1.59
N LEU A 55 -5.70 11.62 1.61
CA LEU A 55 -7.06 11.15 1.35
C LEU A 55 -8.10 11.67 2.36
N LEU A 56 -7.69 11.94 3.60
CA LEU A 56 -8.57 12.45 4.65
C LEU A 56 -8.39 13.95 4.95
N GLY A 57 -7.49 14.66 4.29
CA GLY A 57 -7.24 16.08 4.56
C GLY A 57 -5.78 16.47 4.44
N ASP A 58 -5.33 17.31 5.36
CA ASP A 58 -4.02 17.96 5.33
C ASP A 58 -2.91 17.17 6.03
N ALA A 59 -3.27 16.10 6.75
CA ALA A 59 -2.34 15.24 7.47
C ALA A 59 -2.38 13.81 6.94
N VAL A 60 -1.23 13.14 6.99
CA VAL A 60 -1.11 11.72 6.66
C VAL A 60 -1.90 10.87 7.64
N SER A 61 -2.51 9.80 7.13
CA SER A 61 -3.30 8.86 7.90
C SER A 61 -3.01 7.42 7.48
N SER A 62 -3.52 6.45 8.23
CA SER A 62 -3.37 5.03 7.91
C SER A 62 -3.94 4.66 6.53
N VAL A 63 -4.99 5.35 6.06
CA VAL A 63 -5.57 5.07 4.74
C VAL A 63 -4.63 5.43 3.60
N ASP A 64 -3.76 6.42 3.77
CA ASP A 64 -2.76 6.80 2.77
C ASP A 64 -1.72 5.69 2.60
N PHE A 65 -1.24 5.11 3.70
CA PHE A 65 -0.34 3.95 3.67
C PHE A 65 -0.99 2.68 3.11
N VAL A 66 -2.29 2.49 3.38
CA VAL A 66 -3.07 1.41 2.74
C VAL A 66 -3.17 1.63 1.24
N ALA A 67 -3.39 2.87 0.79
CA ALA A 67 -3.43 3.23 -0.63
C ALA A 67 -2.07 3.12 -1.32
N ALA A 68 -0.96 3.32 -0.58
CA ALA A 68 0.38 3.22 -1.14
C ALA A 68 0.66 1.84 -1.78
N LYS A 69 0.10 0.75 -1.23
CA LYS A 69 0.33 -0.61 -1.75
C LYS A 69 -0.18 -0.80 -3.18
N PRO A 70 -1.47 -0.60 -3.50
CA PRO A 70 -1.92 -0.67 -4.88
C PRO A 70 -1.26 0.40 -5.75
N LEU A 71 -1.02 1.62 -5.24
CA LEU A 71 -0.33 2.65 -6.03
C LEU A 71 1.09 2.24 -6.44
N ASN A 72 1.84 1.56 -5.56
CA ASN A 72 3.17 1.02 -5.90
C ASN A 72 3.09 -0.05 -6.99
N ASN A 73 2.10 -0.94 -6.95
CA ASN A 73 1.90 -1.94 -8.01
C ASN A 73 1.56 -1.26 -9.35
N VAL A 74 0.70 -0.23 -9.35
CA VAL A 74 0.37 0.55 -10.56
C VAL A 74 1.60 1.31 -11.08
N LYS A 75 2.43 1.86 -10.18
CA LYS A 75 3.70 2.49 -10.55
C LYS A 75 4.63 1.49 -11.23
N ALA A 76 4.78 0.29 -10.69
CA ALA A 76 5.59 -0.78 -11.30
C ALA A 76 5.04 -1.24 -12.67
N LEU A 77 3.73 -1.09 -12.90
CA LEU A 77 3.07 -1.37 -14.18
C LEU A 77 3.15 -0.22 -15.20
N GLY A 78 3.79 0.91 -14.84
CA GLY A 78 3.92 2.10 -15.68
C GLY A 78 2.61 2.89 -15.88
N MET A 79 1.60 2.65 -15.04
CA MET A 79 0.25 3.20 -15.24
C MET A 79 -0.05 4.41 -14.34
N LEU A 80 0.81 4.69 -13.35
CA LEU A 80 0.54 5.73 -12.36
C LEU A 80 0.81 7.14 -12.90
N GLU A 81 1.68 7.26 -13.91
CA GLU A 81 2.04 8.52 -14.57
C GLU A 81 0.83 9.20 -15.23
N GLU A 82 -0.16 8.40 -15.66
CA GLU A 82 -1.43 8.87 -16.21
C GLU A 82 -2.30 9.59 -15.17
N THR A 83 -1.94 9.54 -13.88
CA THR A 83 -2.74 10.11 -12.77
C THR A 83 -1.87 10.92 -11.80
N PRO A 84 -1.48 12.17 -12.18
CA PRO A 84 -0.45 12.95 -11.49
C PRO A 84 -0.72 13.22 -10.00
N ASN A 85 -1.97 13.40 -9.59
CA ASN A 85 -2.33 13.65 -8.19
C ASN A 85 -2.09 12.40 -7.31
N LEU A 86 -2.44 11.20 -7.81
CA LEU A 86 -2.15 9.93 -7.12
C LEU A 86 -0.65 9.60 -7.13
N ASN A 87 0.05 9.93 -8.22
CA ASN A 87 1.50 9.87 -8.26
C ASN A 87 2.13 10.79 -7.19
N GLY A 88 1.62 12.02 -7.06
CA GLY A 88 2.02 12.95 -6.02
C GLY A 88 1.73 12.45 -4.60
N LEU A 89 0.59 11.79 -4.38
CA LEU A 89 0.29 11.13 -3.09
C LEU A 89 1.33 10.08 -2.75
N LEU A 90 1.61 9.16 -3.68
CA LEU A 90 2.62 8.13 -3.46
C LEU A 90 4.01 8.74 -3.22
N GLY A 91 4.41 9.72 -4.03
CA GLY A 91 5.70 10.40 -3.88
C GLY A 91 5.88 11.06 -2.51
N ARG A 92 4.82 11.69 -1.96
CA ARG A 92 4.85 12.21 -0.58
C ARG A 92 5.10 11.10 0.43
N LEU A 93 4.43 9.96 0.31
CA LEU A 93 4.60 8.83 1.23
C LEU A 93 6.01 8.21 1.10
N GLU A 94 6.50 8.00 -0.12
CA GLU A 94 7.84 7.48 -0.39
C GLU A 94 8.96 8.39 0.12
N SER A 95 8.69 9.69 0.25
CA SER A 95 9.65 10.65 0.82
C SER A 95 9.78 10.56 2.34
N MET A 96 8.86 9.88 3.04
CA MET A 96 8.87 9.79 4.50
C MET A 96 9.89 8.76 4.99
N ASP A 97 10.66 9.10 6.03
CA ASP A 97 11.67 8.20 6.61
C ASP A 97 11.06 6.88 7.08
N SER A 98 9.89 6.91 7.71
CA SER A 98 9.20 5.69 8.18
C SER A 98 8.80 4.75 7.03
N PHE A 99 8.38 5.31 5.90
CA PHE A 99 8.08 4.52 4.70
C PHE A 99 9.36 3.91 4.14
N ARG A 100 10.41 4.73 4.02
CA ARG A 100 11.69 4.28 3.50
C ARG A 100 12.32 3.22 4.39
N GLU A 101 12.22 3.34 5.70
CA GLU A 101 12.65 2.32 6.67
C GLU A 101 11.86 1.01 6.49
N ALA A 102 10.52 1.10 6.44
CA ALA A 102 9.65 -0.08 6.30
C ALA A 102 9.89 -0.88 5.01
N TYR A 103 10.35 -0.22 3.95
CA TYR A 103 10.67 -0.83 2.66
C TYR A 103 12.18 -1.04 2.44
N GLY A 104 13.01 -0.82 3.46
CA GLY A 104 14.46 -1.05 3.38
C GLY A 104 15.22 -0.12 2.43
N LEU A 105 14.67 1.06 2.13
CA LEU A 105 15.25 2.08 1.25
C LEU A 105 16.25 3.00 1.96
N ILE A 106 16.26 2.99 3.29
CA ILE A 106 17.34 3.55 4.10
C ILE A 106 18.16 2.37 4.61
N PRO A 107 19.51 2.39 4.48
CA PRO A 107 20.35 1.41 5.16
C PRO A 107 20.01 1.49 6.64
N SER A 108 19.42 0.42 7.19
CA SER A 108 19.20 0.33 8.63
C SER A 108 20.54 0.68 9.27
N PRO A 109 20.64 1.70 10.15
CA PRO A 109 21.85 1.88 10.94
C PRO A 109 22.06 0.52 11.59
N ALA A 110 23.19 -0.12 11.25
CA ALA A 110 23.46 -1.50 11.60
C ALA A 110 22.97 -1.71 13.02
N VAL A 111 21.97 -2.57 13.18
CA VAL A 111 21.37 -2.84 14.49
C VAL A 111 22.54 -3.22 15.38
N ARG A 112 23.04 -2.28 16.18
CA ARG A 112 23.89 -2.60 17.31
C ARG A 112 23.03 -3.58 18.06
N SER A 113 23.48 -4.82 18.12
CA SER A 113 22.78 -5.97 18.67
C SER A 113 22.54 -5.75 20.15
N ASN A 114 21.66 -4.81 20.48
CA ASN A 114 21.16 -4.64 21.81
C ASN A 114 20.08 -5.70 21.93
N ARG A 115 20.53 -6.92 22.24
CA ARG A 115 19.72 -7.98 22.82
C ARG A 115 19.13 -7.46 24.13
N ARG A 116 18.19 -6.51 24.06
CA ARG A 116 17.24 -6.33 25.14
C ARG A 116 16.22 -7.41 24.91
N SER A 117 16.44 -8.51 25.63
CA SER A 117 15.49 -9.57 25.85
C SER A 117 14.07 -9.03 25.80
N CYS A 118 13.26 -9.56 24.89
CA CYS A 118 11.82 -9.55 25.08
C CYS A 118 11.59 -10.07 26.50
N VAL A 119 11.18 -9.19 27.42
CA VAL A 119 10.71 -9.64 28.72
C VAL A 119 9.46 -10.44 28.41
N PRO A 120 9.40 -11.75 28.73
CA PRO A 120 8.19 -12.51 28.48
C PRO A 120 7.05 -11.83 29.24
N TYR A 121 5.93 -11.62 28.54
CA TYR A 121 4.69 -11.15 29.13
C TYR A 121 4.30 -12.14 30.22
N ARG A 122 4.55 -11.83 31.49
CA ARG A 122 3.97 -12.57 32.61
C ARG A 122 2.49 -12.25 32.61
N GLY A 123 1.69 -13.17 32.08
CA GLY A 123 0.24 -13.14 32.25
C GLY A 123 -0.08 -13.00 33.72
N GLY A 124 -0.69 -11.88 34.10
CA GLY A 124 -1.32 -11.73 35.41
C GLY A 124 -2.50 -12.69 35.44
N GLY A 125 -2.34 -13.78 36.21
CA GLY A 125 -3.44 -14.68 36.52
C GLY A 125 -4.49 -13.92 37.31
N LEU A 126 -5.69 -13.82 36.73
CA LEU A 126 -6.91 -13.54 37.46
C LEU A 126 -7.23 -14.78 38.29
N GLU A 127 -6.86 -14.77 39.57
CA GLU A 127 -7.46 -15.69 40.55
C GLU A 127 -8.93 -15.30 40.74
N MET A 128 -9.83 -16.13 40.22
CA MET A 128 -11.23 -16.11 40.65
C MET A 128 -11.30 -16.67 42.06
N GLN A 129 -11.64 -15.82 43.03
CA GLN A 129 -12.16 -16.25 44.33
C GLN A 129 -13.61 -16.70 44.13
N GLU A 130 -13.83 -18.02 44.16
CA GLU A 130 -15.15 -18.59 44.38
C GLU A 130 -15.60 -18.25 45.81
N ARG A 131 -16.84 -17.75 45.92
CA ARG A 131 -17.61 -17.62 47.16
C ARG A 131 -18.76 -18.59 47.10
#